data_AF-A0A934BCN2-F1
#
_entry.id   AF-A0A934BCN2-F1
#
_cell.length_a   1.000
_cell.length_b   1.000
_cell.length_c   1.000
_cell.angle_alpha   90.00
_cell.angle_beta   90.00
_cell.angle_gamma   90.00
#
_symmetry.space_group_name_H-M   'P 1'
#
loop_
_entity.id
_entity.type
_entity.pdbx_description
1 polymer ?
#
loop_
_entity_poly.entity_id
_entity_poly.type
_entity_poly.pdbx_seq_one_letter_code
_entity_poly.pdbx_strand_id
1 'polypeptide(L)' 'MATAVKKTISLPYDLAKEAENIAREEGKTLSAVIQESLRLSKKERLKKGFNQLQGYWSQKAKEKGILTEKDLEKYLKK' A
#
# COMPACT_ATOMS: atom_id res chain seq x y z
N MET A 1 -3.88 -16.64 -17.08
CA MET A 1 -2.64 -17.15 -16.46
C MET A 1 -1.76 -15.98 -16.09
N ALA A 2 -1.33 -15.87 -14.83
CA ALA A 2 -0.38 -14.83 -14.45
C ALA A 2 0.99 -15.17 -15.05
N THR A 3 1.49 -14.36 -15.97
CA THR A 3 2.82 -14.52 -16.56
C THR A 3 3.86 -13.98 -15.59
N ALA A 4 4.62 -14.88 -14.94
CA ALA A 4 5.73 -14.49 -14.08
C ALA A 4 7.00 -14.34 -14.91
N VAL A 5 7.63 -13.17 -14.88
CA VAL A 5 8.92 -12.90 -15.54
C VAL A 5 10.04 -13.08 -14.53
N LYS A 6 11.02 -13.94 -14.83
CA LYS A 6 12.20 -14.13 -13.97
C LYS A 6 13.01 -12.83 -13.89
N LYS A 7 13.45 -12.47 -12.69
CA LYS A 7 14.32 -11.32 -12.43
C LYS A 7 15.42 -11.75 -11.47
N THR A 8 16.65 -11.41 -11.81
CA THR A 8 17.80 -11.54 -10.92
C THR A 8 17.93 -10.24 -10.15
N ILE A 9 18.05 -10.34 -8.83
CA ILE A 9 18.23 -9.19 -7.93
C ILE A 9 19.39 -9.46 -6.99
N SER A 10 20.09 -8.41 -6.60
CA SER A 10 21.06 -8.46 -5.51
C SER A 10 20.37 -8.04 -4.21
N LEU A 11 20.55 -8.83 -3.16
CA LEU A 11 20.08 -8.52 -1.82
C LEU A 11 21.28 -8.43 -0.88
N PRO A 12 21.26 -7.52 0.13
CA PRO A 12 22.20 -7.57 1.23
C PRO A 12 22.21 -8.96 1.89
N TYR A 13 23.37 -9.41 2.35
CA TYR A 13 23.54 -10.76 2.91
C TYR A 13 22.52 -11.06 4.01
N ASP A 14 22.36 -10.14 4.96
CA ASP A 14 21.45 -10.33 6.10
C ASP A 14 20.01 -10.47 5.64
N LEU A 15 19.58 -9.64 4.68
CA LEU A 15 18.22 -9.67 4.14
C LEU A 15 17.95 -10.93 3.33
N ALA A 16 18.94 -11.42 2.57
CA ALA A 16 18.84 -12.68 1.84
C ALA A 16 18.65 -13.84 2.82
N LYS A 17 19.46 -13.89 3.88
CA LYS A 17 19.39 -14.92 4.93
C LYS A 17 18.06 -14.89 5.68
N GLU A 18 17.57 -13.70 6.03
CA GLU A 18 16.28 -13.53 6.69
C GLU A 18 15.13 -14.00 5.79
N ALA A 19 15.13 -13.61 4.52
CA ALA A 19 14.10 -14.03 3.57
C ALA A 19 14.09 -15.56 3.34
N GLU A 20 15.26 -16.20 3.34
CA GLU A 20 15.38 -17.66 3.27
C GLU A 20 14.83 -18.36 4.53
N ASN A 21 15.08 -17.80 5.71
CA ASN A 21 14.54 -18.34 6.95
C ASN A 21 13.02 -18.22 6.99
N ILE A 22 12.47 -17.05 6.64
CA ILE A 22 11.01 -16.84 6.53
C ILE A 22 10.41 -17.84 5.53
N ALA A 23 11.04 -18.01 4.37
CA ALA A 23 10.57 -18.97 3.37
C ALA A 23 10.52 -20.40 3.92
N ARG A 24 11.54 -20.81 4.69
CA ARG A 24 11.59 -22.13 5.33
C ARG A 24 10.51 -22.28 6.40
N GLU A 25 10.36 -21.29 7.27
CA GLU A 25 9.38 -21.30 8.37
C GLU A 25 7.93 -21.31 7.85
N GLU A 26 7.65 -20.56 6.79
CA GLU A 26 6.32 -20.47 6.20
C GLU A 26 6.02 -21.58 5.16
N GLY A 27 6.99 -22.45 4.85
CA GLY A 27 6.85 -23.46 3.81
C GLY A 27 6.65 -22.88 2.41
N LYS A 28 7.15 -21.67 2.15
CA LYS A 28 7.01 -20.93 0.89
C LYS A 28 8.32 -20.96 0.09
N THR A 29 8.24 -20.61 -1.18
CA THR A 29 9.45 -20.32 -1.96
C THR A 29 9.98 -18.92 -1.63
N LEU A 30 11.30 -18.73 -1.72
CA LEU A 30 11.93 -17.42 -1.55
C LEU A 30 11.30 -16.36 -2.48
N SER A 31 10.98 -16.73 -3.72
CA SER A 31 10.29 -15.85 -4.66
C SER A 31 8.90 -15.44 -4.18
N ALA A 32 8.15 -16.32 -3.52
CA ALA A 32 6.83 -15.99 -2.99
C ALA A 32 6.92 -14.97 -1.85
N VAL A 33 7.87 -15.16 -0.92
CA VAL A 33 8.14 -14.21 0.18
C VAL A 33 8.52 -12.84 -0.36
N ILE A 34 9.44 -12.78 -1.34
CA ILE A 34 9.83 -11.52 -1.97
C ILE A 34 8.63 -10.84 -2.67
N GLN A 35 7.82 -11.60 -3.41
CA GLN A 35 6.64 -11.06 -4.08
C GLN A 35 5.60 -10.52 -3.10
N GLU A 36 5.39 -11.20 -1.98
CA GLU A 36 4.49 -10.75 -0.91
C GLU A 36 4.97 -9.44 -0.29
N SER A 37 6.25 -9.35 0.06
CA SER A 37 6.88 -8.12 0.55
C SER A 37 6.72 -6.95 -0.43
N LEU A 38 6.92 -7.18 -1.73
CA LEU A 38 6.71 -6.16 -2.77
C LEU A 38 5.24 -5.70 -2.86
N ARG A 39 4.27 -6.61 -2.71
CA ARG A 39 2.85 -6.26 -2.69
C ARG A 39 2.49 -5.42 -1.47
N LEU A 40 3.01 -5.78 -0.29
CA LEU A 40 2.80 -5.03 0.94
C LEU A 40 3.42 -3.63 0.86
N SER A 41 4.65 -3.52 0.37
CA SER A 41 5.33 -2.24 0.14
C SER A 41 4.54 -1.33 -0.82
N LYS A 42 3.99 -1.89 -1.91
CA LYS A 42 3.09 -1.14 -2.81
C LYS A 42 1.84 -0.65 -2.09
N LYS A 43 1.19 -1.51 -1.29
CA LYS A 43 -0.02 -1.15 -0.53
C LYS A 43 0.26 -0.02 0.45
N GLU A 44 1.36 -0.08 1.19
CA GLU A 44 1.75 0.97 2.14
C GLU A 44 2.05 2.31 1.46
N ARG A 45 2.73 2.29 0.30
CA ARG A 45 2.95 3.52 -0.50
C ARG A 45 1.63 4.15 -0.94
N LEU A 46 0.68 3.34 -1.42
CA LEU A 46 -0.63 3.83 -1.83
C LEU A 46 -1.44 4.37 -0.65
N LYS A 47 -1.41 3.66 0.49
CA LYS A 47 -2.08 4.08 1.73
C LYS A 47 -1.57 5.44 2.22
N LYS A 48 -0.25 5.67 2.14
CA LYS A 48 0.34 6.97 2.49
C LYS A 48 -0.22 8.10 1.62
N GLY A 49 -0.25 7.91 0.30
CA GLY A 49 -0.81 8.91 -0.62
C GLY A 49 -2.32 9.12 -0.41
N PHE A 50 -3.07 8.04 -0.19
CA PHE A 50 -4.49 8.09 0.10
C PHE A 50 -4.79 8.89 1.37
N ASN A 51 -4.08 8.61 2.48
CA ASN A 51 -4.27 9.32 3.74
C ASN A 51 -3.94 10.82 3.64
N GLN A 52 -2.90 11.17 2.87
CA GLN A 52 -2.55 12.57 2.63
C GLN A 52 -3.66 13.31 1.86
N LEU A 53 -4.16 12.71 0.78
CA LEU A 53 -5.27 13.26 0.00
C LEU A 53 -6.55 13.37 0.84
N GLN A 54 -6.90 12.29 1.55
CA GLN A 54 -8.07 12.26 2.42
C GLN A 54 -7.96 13.34 3.50
N GLY A 55 -6.82 13.49 4.17
CA GLY A 55 -6.60 14.49 5.20
C GLY A 55 -6.76 15.91 4.65
N TYR A 56 -6.15 16.21 3.50
CA TYR A 56 -6.26 17.51 2.84
C TYR A 56 -7.72 17.86 2.50
N TRP A 57 -8.45 16.94 1.87
CA TRP A 57 -9.85 17.17 1.50
C TRP A 57 -10.77 17.22 2.72
N SER A 58 -10.50 16.42 3.75
CA SER A 58 -11.25 16.45 5.02
C SER A 58 -11.07 17.79 5.73
N GLN A 59 -9.86 18.36 5.74
CA GLN A 59 -9.61 19.69 6.27
C GLN A 59 -10.38 20.76 5.49
N LYS A 60 -10.27 20.75 4.15
CA LYS A 60 -11.02 21.67 3.29
C LYS A 60 -12.54 21.57 3.48
N ALA A 61 -13.07 20.37 3.64
CA ALA A 61 -14.49 20.14 3.87
C ALA A 61 -14.92 20.76 5.20
N LYS A 62 -14.15 20.54 6.27
CA LYS A 62 -14.38 21.13 7.59
C LYS A 62 -14.35 22.66 7.56
N GLU A 63 -13.38 23.26 6.87
CA GLU A 63 -13.29 24.72 6.68
C GLU A 63 -14.55 25.28 5.98
N LYS A 64 -15.20 24.47 5.13
CA LYS A 64 -16.45 24.81 4.44
C LYS A 64 -17.71 24.39 5.19
N GLY A 65 -17.59 23.85 6.42
CA GLY A 65 -18.71 23.36 7.21
C GLY A 65 -19.37 22.08 6.68
N ILE A 66 -18.68 21.33 5.81
CA ILE A 66 -19.17 20.09 5.20
C ILE A 66 -18.71 18.92 6.06
N LEU A 67 -19.62 18.33 6.83
CA LEU A 67 -19.32 17.19 7.72
C LEU A 67 -20.05 15.91 7.31
N THR A 68 -21.17 16.06 6.60
CA THR A 68 -21.99 14.95 6.12
C THR A 68 -22.20 15.02 4.62
N GLU A 69 -22.62 13.92 4.01
CA GLU A 69 -23.02 13.88 2.60
C GLU A 69 -24.13 14.90 2.29
N LYS A 70 -25.08 15.09 3.23
CA LYS A 70 -26.15 16.10 3.08
C LYS A 70 -25.60 17.53 3.05
N ASP A 71 -24.55 17.82 3.81
CA ASP A 71 -23.92 19.14 3.78
C ASP A 71 -23.18 19.37 2.46
N LEU A 72 -22.56 18.32 1.93
CA LEU A 72 -21.91 18.36 0.61
C LEU A 72 -22.94 18.58 -0.49
N GLU A 73 -24.05 17.85 -0.49
CA GLU A 73 -25.14 18.04 -1.45
C GLU A 73 -25.71 19.46 -1.42
N LYS A 74 -25.92 20.02 -0.21
CA LYS A 74 -26.36 21.41 -0.06
C LYS A 74 -25.32 22.40 -0.59
N TYR A 75 -24.04 22.14 -0.34
CA TYR A 75 -22.94 22.96 -0.83
C TYR A 75 -22.84 22.95 -2.37
N LEU A 76 -23.07 21.80 -3.00
CA LEU A 76 -23.00 21.62 -4.46
C LEU A 76 -24.26 22.09 -5.22
N LYS A 77 -25.40 22.25 -4.55
CA LYS A 77 -26.65 22.78 -5.12
C LYS A 77 -26.67 24.32 -5.21
N LYS A 78 -25.62 24.97 -4.68
CA LYS A 78 -25.43 26.41 -4.73
C LYS A 78 -24.65 26.80 -5.99
#